data_AF-A0A7Y0M0R8-F1
#
_entry.id   AF-A0A7Y0M0R8-F1
#
_cell.length_a   1.000
_cell.length_b   1.000
_cell.length_c   1.000
_cell.angle_alpha   90.00
_cell.angle_beta   90.00
_cell.angle_gamma   90.00
#
_symmetry.space_group_name_H-M   'P 1'
#
loop_
_entity.id
_entity.type
_entity.pdbx_description
1 polymer ?
#
loop_
_entity_poly.entity_id
_entity_poly.type
_entity_poly.pdbx_seq_one_letter_code
_entity_poly.pdbx_strand_id
1 'polypeptide(L)'
;MRTRDSRSARRDGKAAATRARRASVVGGVGSVTGDHATPALDYPGRVFSRSKPAATTPPEGSRTPTTDDAAVPGLIQPGAGKGRPTPKRKEAEAANKRPLVPTDRRAAAKSARAAARVQRDLEFRAMQTGDERHLPAKDRGPVRRYLRDHVDARWNLGEFFLPVALVFVVLTFALGRYPQLLALLTVVLYGIVLLTILDAYLMWRGLKKKLVAKFGGDARQRGLAMYAVMRAFQLRRARLPRVRTKQHGHYPD
;
A
#
# COMPACT_ATOMS: atom_id res chain seq x y z
N MET A 1 -4.11 56.70 -9.90
CA MET A 1 -4.87 55.97 -10.95
C MET A 1 -3.87 55.35 -11.92
N ARG A 2 -3.52 54.06 -11.78
CA ARG A 2 -2.63 53.34 -12.74
C ARG A 2 -3.50 52.55 -13.72
N THR A 3 -3.36 52.87 -15.00
CA THR A 3 -4.15 52.35 -16.11
C THR A 3 -3.98 50.83 -16.28
N ARG A 4 -5.09 50.16 -16.60
CA ARG A 4 -5.25 48.70 -16.78
C ARG A 4 -4.33 48.08 -17.84
N ASP A 5 -3.66 48.91 -18.65
CA ASP A 5 -2.93 48.50 -19.84
C ASP A 5 -1.56 47.85 -19.56
N SER A 6 -0.94 48.18 -18.43
CA SER A 6 0.40 47.69 -18.08
C SER A 6 0.46 46.21 -17.64
N ARG A 7 -0.70 45.54 -17.50
CA ARG A 7 -0.77 44.17 -16.96
C ARG A 7 -0.89 43.09 -18.06
N SER A 8 -1.32 43.42 -19.28
CA SER A 8 -1.41 42.46 -20.39
C SER A 8 -0.03 42.17 -20.99
N ALA A 9 0.77 43.21 -21.25
CA ALA A 9 2.10 43.09 -21.87
C ALA A 9 3.09 42.21 -21.07
N ARG A 10 2.93 42.09 -19.74
CA ARG A 10 3.75 41.20 -18.90
C ARG A 10 3.35 39.71 -18.96
N ARG A 11 2.13 39.39 -19.38
CA ARG A 11 1.68 37.99 -19.52
C ARG A 11 2.16 37.37 -20.83
N ASP A 12 2.18 38.15 -21.90
CA ASP A 12 2.52 37.64 -23.23
C ASP A 12 4.01 37.33 -23.37
N GLY A 13 4.88 38.11 -22.72
CA GLY A 13 6.33 37.84 -22.67
C GLY A 13 6.72 36.54 -21.94
N LYS A 14 5.94 36.09 -20.95
CA LYS A 14 6.21 34.83 -20.22
C LYS A 14 5.77 33.59 -21.00
N ALA A 15 4.73 33.71 -21.83
CA ALA A 15 4.25 32.60 -22.66
C ALA A 15 5.24 32.28 -23.81
N ALA A 16 5.84 33.30 -24.42
CA ALA A 16 6.83 33.13 -25.48
C ALA A 16 8.14 32.45 -25.00
N ALA A 17 8.63 32.83 -23.81
CA ALA A 17 9.85 32.25 -23.23
C ALA A 17 9.73 30.76 -22.88
N THR A 18 8.52 30.28 -22.61
CA THR A 18 8.26 28.88 -22.25
C THR A 18 8.17 27.96 -23.48
N ARG A 19 7.82 28.52 -24.65
CA ARG A 19 7.73 27.76 -25.92
C ARG A 19 9.10 27.56 -26.58
N ALA A 20 10.03 28.50 -26.41
CA ALA A 20 11.39 28.42 -26.97
C ALA A 20 12.28 27.37 -26.28
N ARG A 21 12.00 27.00 -25.02
CA ARG A 21 12.80 26.00 -24.27
C ARG A 21 12.42 24.54 -24.53
N ARG A 22 11.35 24.26 -25.28
CA ARG A 22 10.90 22.89 -25.59
C ARG A 22 11.34 22.37 -26.96
N ALA A 23 12.00 23.19 -27.78
CA ALA A 23 12.35 22.86 -29.16
C ALA A 23 13.79 22.37 -29.37
N SER A 24 14.61 22.21 -28.32
CA SER A 24 16.04 21.88 -28.44
C SER A 24 16.45 20.51 -27.87
N VAL A 25 15.52 19.55 -27.73
CA VAL A 25 15.82 18.18 -27.24
C VAL A 25 15.23 17.12 -28.18
N VAL A 26 15.45 17.29 -29.48
CA VAL A 26 15.27 16.23 -30.47
C VAL A 26 16.44 16.32 -31.45
N GLY A 27 17.46 15.49 -31.22
CA GLY A 27 18.61 15.38 -32.10
C GLY A 27 19.44 14.18 -31.70
N GLY A 28 19.45 13.15 -32.56
CA GLY A 28 20.40 12.04 -32.49
C GLY A 28 19.76 10.64 -32.53
N VAL A 29 19.20 10.24 -33.67
CA VAL A 29 19.09 8.81 -34.02
C VAL A 29 20.05 8.58 -35.17
N GLY A 30 21.27 8.13 -34.82
CA GLY A 30 22.24 7.66 -35.78
C GLY A 30 21.87 6.25 -36.25
N SER A 31 21.76 6.07 -37.55
CA SER A 31 21.64 4.80 -38.25
C SER A 31 22.95 4.01 -38.11
N VAL A 32 22.88 2.81 -37.52
CA VAL A 32 23.96 1.82 -37.59
C VAL A 32 23.41 0.58 -38.28
N THR A 33 23.79 0.43 -39.53
CA THR A 33 23.84 -0.85 -40.26
C THR A 33 24.88 -1.75 -39.61
N GLY A 34 24.50 -2.98 -39.27
CA GLY A 34 25.43 -3.97 -38.73
C GLY A 34 24.76 -5.32 -38.53
N ASP A 35 25.32 -6.33 -39.17
CA ASP A 35 24.87 -7.72 -39.26
C ASP A 35 24.54 -8.37 -37.90
N HIS A 36 23.47 -9.17 -37.87
CA HIS A 36 23.09 -9.96 -36.71
C HIS A 36 23.94 -11.23 -36.60
N ALA A 37 25.04 -11.16 -35.85
CA ALA A 37 25.65 -12.31 -35.19
C ALA A 37 25.31 -12.27 -33.69
N THR A 38 24.63 -13.30 -33.20
CA THR A 38 24.21 -13.45 -31.79
C THR A 38 25.41 -13.51 -30.85
N PRO A 39 25.50 -12.69 -29.79
CA PRO A 39 26.54 -12.87 -28.78
C PRO A 39 26.10 -13.94 -27.77
N ALA A 40 26.96 -14.93 -27.57
CA ALA A 40 26.89 -15.89 -26.49
C ALA A 40 26.95 -15.16 -25.13
N LEU A 41 26.04 -15.50 -24.22
CA LEU A 41 26.00 -14.97 -22.86
C LEU A 41 27.14 -15.56 -22.03
N ASP A 42 28.25 -14.82 -21.96
CA ASP A 42 29.35 -15.08 -21.02
C ASP A 42 28.98 -14.50 -19.64
N TYR A 43 28.66 -15.37 -18.68
CA TYR A 43 28.39 -14.99 -17.30
C TYR A 43 29.63 -15.22 -16.43
N PRO A 44 30.34 -14.16 -15.99
CA PRO A 44 31.38 -14.29 -14.98
C PRO A 44 30.74 -14.31 -13.58
N GLY A 45 30.51 -15.48 -13.00
CA GLY A 45 29.99 -15.54 -11.64
C GLY A 45 29.88 -16.94 -11.05
N ARG A 46 30.73 -17.24 -10.05
CA ARG A 46 30.70 -18.45 -9.23
C ARG A 46 29.30 -18.69 -8.63
N VAL A 47 28.75 -19.87 -8.90
CA VAL A 47 27.52 -20.37 -8.28
C VAL A 47 27.79 -20.56 -6.77
N PHE A 48 27.10 -19.79 -5.94
CA PHE A 48 27.13 -19.95 -4.49
C PHE A 48 26.49 -21.28 -4.10
N SER A 49 27.32 -22.29 -3.80
CA SER A 49 26.87 -23.51 -3.12
C SER A 49 26.67 -23.20 -1.63
N ARG A 50 25.49 -23.58 -1.13
CA ARG A 50 25.00 -23.39 0.25
C ARG A 50 25.79 -24.30 1.22
N SER A 51 26.56 -23.70 2.13
CA SER A 51 27.09 -24.43 3.30
C SER A 51 26.04 -24.50 4.41
N LYS A 52 25.87 -25.72 4.93
CA LYS A 52 25.00 -26.15 6.04
C LYS A 52 25.71 -25.83 7.37
N PRO A 53 25.10 -25.16 8.35
CA PRO A 53 25.62 -25.19 9.72
C PRO A 53 25.03 -26.39 10.47
N ALA A 54 25.93 -27.16 11.08
CA ALA A 54 25.62 -28.30 11.95
C ALA A 54 25.14 -27.84 13.33
N ALA A 55 24.44 -28.76 13.99
CA ALA A 55 23.62 -28.58 15.16
C ALA A 55 24.38 -28.23 16.46
N THR A 56 23.66 -27.53 17.33
CA THR A 56 23.93 -27.27 18.75
C THR A 56 23.49 -28.46 19.61
N THR A 57 24.29 -28.87 20.60
CA THR A 57 23.81 -29.41 21.91
C THR A 57 24.95 -29.27 22.96
N PRO A 58 24.65 -28.89 24.23
CA PRO A 58 25.63 -28.63 25.30
C PRO A 58 25.82 -29.84 26.24
N PRO A 59 26.79 -29.80 27.18
CA PRO A 59 26.61 -30.51 28.44
C PRO A 59 26.71 -29.59 29.67
N GLU A 60 25.91 -30.00 30.63
CA GLU A 60 25.59 -29.47 31.94
C GLU A 60 26.47 -30.12 33.01
N GLY A 61 26.72 -29.40 34.11
CA GLY A 61 26.92 -29.98 35.44
C GLY A 61 28.30 -29.84 36.09
N SER A 62 28.42 -28.94 37.07
CA SER A 62 28.85 -29.31 38.44
C SER A 62 28.87 -28.12 39.43
N ARG A 63 27.87 -28.14 40.32
CA ARG A 63 27.86 -27.91 41.79
C ARG A 63 28.59 -26.70 42.41
N THR A 64 27.80 -25.97 43.21
CA THR A 64 28.10 -24.99 44.27
C THR A 64 28.92 -25.60 45.44
N PRO A 65 29.59 -24.79 46.29
CA PRO A 65 28.90 -24.14 47.42
C PRO A 65 29.28 -22.67 47.69
N THR A 66 28.26 -21.97 48.22
CA THR A 66 28.19 -20.80 49.08
C THR A 66 29.47 -20.30 49.76
N THR A 67 29.74 -19.00 49.65
CA THR A 67 30.15 -18.18 50.81
C THR A 67 29.49 -16.82 50.66
N ASP A 68 28.85 -16.41 51.74
CA ASP A 68 28.19 -15.12 51.93
C ASP A 68 29.14 -13.95 51.67
N ASP A 69 28.64 -12.92 50.99
CA ASP A 69 28.77 -11.55 51.49
C ASP A 69 27.84 -10.61 50.72
N ALA A 70 26.89 -10.06 51.47
CA ALA A 70 26.03 -8.99 51.04
C ALA A 70 26.85 -7.71 50.88
N ALA A 71 26.85 -7.11 49.69
CA ALA A 71 27.22 -5.71 49.53
C ALA A 71 26.51 -5.09 48.32
N VAL A 72 25.47 -4.32 48.62
CA VAL A 72 24.86 -3.32 47.74
C VAL A 72 25.88 -2.20 47.51
N PRO A 73 26.31 -1.86 46.28
CA PRO A 73 27.01 -0.60 46.04
C PRO A 73 26.01 0.41 45.47
N GLY A 74 25.00 0.71 46.27
CA GLY A 74 24.26 1.95 46.25
C GLY A 74 24.83 2.85 47.34
N LEU A 75 26.11 3.21 47.24
CA LEU A 75 26.72 4.20 48.12
C LEU A 75 27.54 5.17 47.26
N ILE A 76 26.95 6.36 47.18
CA ILE A 76 27.52 7.61 46.71
C ILE A 76 28.91 7.75 47.31
N GLN A 77 29.95 7.62 46.48
CA GLN A 77 31.30 7.95 46.87
C GLN A 77 31.44 9.47 46.82
N PRO A 78 31.56 10.18 47.96
CA PRO A 78 31.77 11.62 47.99
C PRO A 78 33.28 11.84 47.84
N GLY A 79 33.77 11.85 46.60
CA GLY A 79 35.22 11.93 46.39
C GLY A 79 35.74 11.74 44.97
N ALA A 80 34.95 12.04 43.94
CA ALA A 80 35.47 12.17 42.59
C ALA A 80 35.25 13.61 42.13
N GLY A 81 36.31 14.41 42.17
CA GLY A 81 36.29 15.80 41.74
C GLY A 81 35.59 15.95 40.38
N LYS A 82 34.85 17.06 40.21
CA LYS A 82 34.29 17.49 38.93
C LYS A 82 35.44 17.77 37.96
N GLY A 83 35.96 16.71 37.36
CA GLY A 83 37.17 16.70 36.54
C GLY A 83 37.00 15.86 35.28
N ARG A 84 35.74 15.57 34.88
CA ARG A 84 35.50 15.16 33.50
C ARG A 84 35.49 16.45 32.67
N PRO A 85 36.48 16.65 31.77
CA PRO A 85 36.49 17.82 30.92
C PRO A 85 35.16 17.89 30.18
N THR A 86 34.47 19.02 30.30
CA THR A 86 33.33 19.33 29.43
C THR A 86 33.84 19.16 28.00
N PRO A 87 33.21 18.29 27.18
CA PRO A 87 33.70 17.98 25.85
C PRO A 87 33.90 19.28 25.08
N LYS A 88 35.08 19.41 24.47
CA LYS A 88 35.49 20.63 23.78
C LYS A 88 34.42 20.95 22.74
N ARG A 89 34.01 22.21 22.64
CA ARG A 89 32.87 22.65 21.77
C ARG A 89 32.88 22.04 20.36
N LYS A 90 34.07 21.83 19.77
CA LYS A 90 34.25 21.13 18.48
C LYS A 90 33.75 19.68 18.46
N GLU A 91 33.97 18.91 19.53
CA GLU A 91 33.54 17.51 19.64
C GLU A 91 32.04 17.42 19.90
N ALA A 92 31.50 18.33 20.72
CA ALA A 92 30.05 18.46 20.92
C ALA A 92 29.33 18.90 19.63
N GLU A 93 29.93 19.81 18.85
CA GLU A 93 29.42 20.22 17.53
C GLU A 93 29.57 19.11 16.48
N ALA A 94 30.65 18.33 16.49
CA ALA A 94 30.83 17.19 15.58
C ALA A 94 29.85 16.05 15.88
N ALA A 95 29.58 15.76 17.16
CA ALA A 95 28.57 14.80 17.57
C ALA A 95 27.13 15.25 17.25
N ASN A 96 26.87 16.57 17.25
CA ASN A 96 25.58 17.14 16.85
C ASN A 96 25.43 17.35 15.34
N LYS A 97 26.52 17.26 14.55
CA LYS A 97 26.45 17.27 13.09
C LYS A 97 25.88 15.93 12.60
N ARG A 98 24.55 15.87 12.49
CA ARG A 98 23.87 14.83 11.71
C ARG A 98 23.96 15.23 10.23
N PRO A 99 24.79 14.57 9.41
CA PRO A 99 24.88 14.93 8.00
C PRO A 99 23.53 14.65 7.32
N LEU A 100 22.99 15.67 6.64
CA LEU A 100 21.70 15.62 5.94
C LEU A 100 21.69 14.56 4.81
N VAL A 101 22.87 14.13 4.36
CA VAL A 101 23.09 13.05 3.40
C VAL A 101 23.86 11.93 4.12
N PRO A 102 23.30 10.72 4.22
CA PRO A 102 24.04 9.58 4.74
C PRO A 102 25.33 9.40 3.94
N THR A 103 26.47 9.40 4.63
CA THR A 103 27.80 9.22 4.03
C THR A 103 27.93 7.89 3.29
N ASP A 104 27.12 6.89 3.69
CA ASP A 104 27.01 5.61 3.03
C ASP A 104 25.61 5.41 2.42
N ARG A 105 25.47 5.79 1.14
CA ARG A 105 24.22 5.64 0.38
C ARG A 105 23.76 4.18 0.31
N ARG A 106 24.67 3.20 0.35
CA ARG A 106 24.31 1.77 0.28
C ARG A 106 23.73 1.28 1.60
N ALA A 107 24.34 1.66 2.72
CA ALA A 107 23.79 1.36 4.05
C ALA A 107 22.44 2.05 4.28
N ALA A 108 22.29 3.31 3.86
CA ALA A 108 21.04 4.06 3.94
C ALA A 108 19.95 3.49 3.02
N ALA A 109 20.29 3.05 1.81
CA ALA A 109 19.34 2.38 0.92
C ALA A 109 18.91 1.02 1.50
N LYS A 110 19.82 0.28 2.14
CA LYS A 110 19.51 -1.00 2.80
C LYS A 110 18.59 -0.80 4.01
N SER A 111 18.85 0.20 4.84
CA SER A 111 17.99 0.53 5.98
C SER A 111 16.62 1.07 5.54
N ALA A 112 16.56 1.90 4.50
CA ALA A 112 15.30 2.38 3.92
C ALA A 112 14.46 1.22 3.35
N ARG A 113 15.10 0.26 2.65
CA ARG A 113 14.42 -0.95 2.17
C ARG A 113 13.94 -1.84 3.31
N ALA A 114 14.72 -1.99 4.38
CA ALA A 114 14.32 -2.74 5.55
C ALA A 114 13.12 -2.07 6.26
N ALA A 115 13.17 -0.75 6.47
CA ALA A 115 12.06 0.01 7.03
C ALA A 115 10.79 -0.10 6.17
N ALA A 116 10.91 0.00 4.84
CA ALA A 116 9.79 -0.18 3.93
C ALA A 116 9.18 -1.59 3.97
N ARG A 117 10.00 -2.64 4.17
CA ARG A 117 9.51 -4.01 4.36
C ARG A 117 8.70 -4.11 5.65
N VAL A 118 9.25 -3.62 6.76
CA VAL A 118 8.55 -3.61 8.06
C VAL A 118 7.22 -2.87 7.97
N GLN A 119 7.18 -1.69 7.32
CA GLN A 119 5.93 -0.96 7.14
C GLN A 119 4.90 -1.74 6.31
N ARG A 120 5.32 -2.40 5.22
CA ARG A 120 4.42 -3.25 4.42
C ARG A 120 3.93 -4.47 5.19
N ASP A 121 4.78 -5.08 6.02
CA ASP A 121 4.39 -6.21 6.84
C ASP A 121 3.39 -5.79 7.92
N LEU A 122 3.56 -4.60 8.50
CA LEU A 122 2.60 -3.99 9.42
C LEU A 122 1.28 -3.68 8.73
N GLU A 123 1.30 -3.06 7.54
CA GLU A 123 0.11 -2.81 6.73
C GLU A 123 -0.63 -4.10 6.37
N PHE A 124 0.12 -5.15 5.97
CA PHE A 124 -0.46 -6.45 5.64
C PHE A 124 -1.09 -7.13 6.85
N ARG A 125 -0.43 -7.09 8.01
CA ARG A 125 -0.99 -7.57 9.28
C ARG A 125 -2.23 -6.78 9.65
N ALA A 126 -2.19 -5.46 9.52
CA ALA A 126 -3.31 -4.57 9.80
C ALA A 126 -4.51 -4.81 8.88
N MET A 127 -4.27 -5.15 7.60
CA MET A 127 -5.34 -5.56 6.69
C MET A 127 -6.00 -6.89 7.12
N GLN A 128 -5.27 -7.79 7.77
CA GLN A 128 -5.82 -9.04 8.27
C GLN A 128 -6.53 -8.91 9.62
N THR A 129 -5.94 -8.15 10.55
CA THR A 129 -6.46 -7.96 11.91
C THR A 129 -7.51 -6.86 11.99
N GLY A 130 -7.51 -5.91 11.05
CA GLY A 130 -8.38 -4.76 11.03
C GLY A 130 -7.92 -3.59 11.93
N ASP A 131 -6.66 -3.56 12.36
CA ASP A 131 -6.09 -2.46 13.14
C ASP A 131 -5.98 -1.17 12.30
N GLU A 132 -6.87 -0.21 12.56
CA GLU A 132 -6.98 1.03 11.79
C GLU A 132 -5.72 1.90 11.79
N ARG A 133 -4.88 1.78 12.82
CA ARG A 133 -3.67 2.63 12.97
C ARG A 133 -2.66 2.38 11.86
N HIS A 134 -2.61 1.13 11.38
CA HIS A 134 -1.62 0.66 10.41
C HIS A 134 -2.22 0.36 9.04
N LEU A 135 -3.52 0.60 8.81
CA LEU A 135 -4.16 0.37 7.49
C LEU A 135 -3.57 1.29 6.39
N PRO A 136 -3.73 1.04 5.09
CA PRO A 136 -3.37 2.04 4.08
C PRO A 136 -4.23 3.30 4.19
N ALA A 137 -3.69 4.49 3.86
CA ALA A 137 -4.42 5.76 3.94
C ALA A 137 -5.73 5.78 3.12
N LYS A 138 -5.84 4.92 2.10
CA LYS A 138 -7.05 4.74 1.28
C LYS A 138 -8.19 4.05 2.03
N ASP A 139 -7.90 3.23 3.02
CA ASP A 139 -8.90 2.42 3.74
C ASP A 139 -9.08 2.87 5.21
N ARG A 140 -8.22 3.78 5.68
CA ARG A 140 -8.29 4.38 7.03
C ARG A 140 -9.52 5.28 7.18
N GLY A 141 -10.03 5.35 8.41
CA GLY A 141 -11.03 6.32 8.86
C GLY A 141 -12.41 5.73 9.17
N PRO A 142 -13.17 6.40 10.05
CA PRO A 142 -14.43 5.86 10.59
C PRO A 142 -15.52 5.73 9.52
N VAL A 143 -15.58 6.66 8.55
CA VAL A 143 -16.54 6.62 7.44
C VAL A 143 -16.27 5.43 6.52
N ARG A 144 -15.00 5.17 6.17
CA ARG A 144 -14.61 4.04 5.33
C ARG A 144 -14.73 2.70 6.05
N ARG A 145 -14.49 2.66 7.37
CA ARG A 145 -14.80 1.47 8.19
C ARG A 145 -16.29 1.14 8.14
N TYR A 146 -17.15 2.10 8.44
CA TYR A 146 -18.60 1.89 8.43
C TYR A 146 -19.10 1.42 7.06
N LEU A 147 -18.57 2.01 5.98
CA LEU A 147 -18.90 1.62 4.62
C LEU A 147 -18.50 0.17 4.32
N ARG A 148 -17.28 -0.25 4.71
CA ARG A 148 -16.82 -1.64 4.53
C ARG A 148 -17.72 -2.61 5.28
N ASP A 149 -17.97 -2.35 6.57
CA ASP A 149 -18.79 -3.20 7.42
C ASP A 149 -20.24 -3.29 6.90
N HIS A 150 -20.79 -2.18 6.38
CA HIS A 150 -22.14 -2.16 5.80
C HIS A 150 -22.27 -2.94 4.49
N VAL A 151 -21.31 -2.77 3.58
CA VAL A 151 -21.29 -3.45 2.27
C VAL A 151 -21.02 -4.95 2.47
N ASP A 152 -20.12 -5.30 3.39
CA ASP A 152 -19.75 -6.70 3.65
C ASP A 152 -20.83 -7.47 4.45
N ALA A 153 -21.75 -6.77 5.11
CA ALA A 153 -22.91 -7.36 5.79
C ALA A 153 -24.06 -7.73 4.84
N ARG A 154 -24.15 -7.10 3.66
CA ARG A 154 -25.19 -7.34 2.67
C ARG A 154 -24.82 -8.48 1.71
N TRP A 155 -25.82 -9.19 1.22
CA TRP A 155 -25.68 -10.07 0.06
C TRP A 155 -25.57 -9.22 -1.20
N ASN A 156 -24.39 -9.17 -1.81
CA ASN A 156 -24.15 -8.39 -3.02
C ASN A 156 -24.29 -9.28 -4.26
N LEU A 157 -25.04 -8.84 -5.28
CA LEU A 157 -25.13 -9.58 -6.53
C LEU A 157 -23.77 -9.67 -7.26
N GLY A 158 -22.86 -8.74 -6.98
CA GLY A 158 -21.51 -8.71 -7.56
C GLY A 158 -20.66 -9.95 -7.25
N GLU A 159 -20.91 -10.65 -6.14
CA GLU A 159 -20.19 -11.88 -5.80
C GLU A 159 -20.63 -13.08 -6.65
N PHE A 160 -21.87 -13.05 -7.15
CA PHE A 160 -22.41 -14.04 -8.08
C PHE A 160 -21.95 -13.78 -9.52
N PHE A 161 -21.42 -12.59 -9.83
CA PHE A 161 -20.97 -12.27 -11.18
C PHE A 161 -19.87 -13.22 -11.67
N LEU A 162 -18.92 -13.58 -10.80
CA LEU A 162 -17.83 -14.49 -11.17
C LEU A 162 -18.29 -15.93 -11.49
N PRO A 163 -19.11 -16.60 -10.66
CA PRO A 163 -19.66 -17.90 -11.03
C PRO A 163 -20.63 -17.81 -12.23
N VAL A 164 -21.43 -16.75 -12.35
CA VAL A 164 -22.31 -16.54 -13.52
C VAL A 164 -21.48 -16.40 -14.80
N ALA A 165 -20.38 -15.65 -14.76
CA ALA A 165 -19.48 -15.52 -15.91
C ALA A 165 -18.85 -16.86 -16.30
N LEU A 166 -18.46 -17.69 -15.33
CA LEU A 166 -17.94 -19.04 -15.60
C LEU A 166 -19.00 -19.91 -16.29
N VAL A 167 -20.23 -19.93 -15.76
CA VAL A 167 -21.36 -20.66 -16.37
C VAL A 167 -21.62 -20.14 -17.78
N PHE A 168 -21.61 -18.83 -17.98
CA PHE A 168 -21.81 -18.21 -19.29
C PHE A 168 -20.77 -18.67 -20.32
N VAL A 169 -19.49 -18.75 -19.94
CA VAL A 169 -18.42 -19.24 -20.83
C VAL A 169 -18.67 -20.70 -21.22
N VAL A 170 -19.00 -21.57 -20.25
CA VAL A 170 -19.31 -22.99 -20.52
C VAL A 170 -20.53 -23.12 -21.45
N LEU A 171 -21.59 -22.35 -21.19
CA LEU A 171 -22.78 -22.33 -22.03
C LEU A 171 -22.47 -21.83 -23.44
N THR A 172 -21.59 -20.83 -23.60
CA THR A 172 -21.21 -20.32 -24.92
C THR A 172 -20.56 -21.41 -25.77
N PHE A 173 -19.67 -22.21 -25.19
CA PHE A 173 -19.07 -23.35 -25.89
C PHE A 173 -20.10 -24.45 -26.21
N ALA A 174 -20.97 -24.79 -25.25
CA ALA A 174 -21.97 -25.85 -25.43
C ALA A 174 -23.07 -25.49 -26.45
N LEU A 175 -23.50 -24.23 -26.46
CA LEU A 175 -24.54 -23.70 -27.35
C LEU A 175 -24.00 -23.09 -28.64
N GLY A 176 -22.68 -23.18 -28.89
CA GLY A 176 -22.00 -22.59 -30.05
C GLY A 176 -22.64 -22.92 -31.42
N ARG A 177 -23.20 -24.12 -31.53
CA ARG A 177 -23.87 -24.62 -32.74
C ARG A 177 -25.32 -24.13 -32.94
N TYR A 178 -25.88 -23.42 -31.96
CA TYR A 178 -27.27 -22.96 -31.94
C TYR A 178 -27.34 -21.44 -31.84
N PRO A 179 -27.32 -20.70 -32.97
CA PRO A 179 -27.22 -19.24 -32.97
C PRO A 179 -28.41 -18.55 -32.28
N GLN A 180 -29.62 -19.11 -32.38
CA GLN A 180 -30.82 -18.59 -31.72
C GLN A 180 -30.68 -18.62 -30.19
N LEU A 181 -30.10 -19.69 -29.64
CA LEU A 181 -29.90 -19.83 -28.19
C LEU A 181 -28.78 -18.93 -27.68
N LEU A 182 -27.72 -18.71 -28.47
CA LEU A 182 -26.69 -17.72 -28.14
C LEU A 182 -27.24 -16.29 -28.08
N ALA A 183 -28.13 -15.93 -29.01
CA ALA A 183 -28.78 -14.62 -28.99
C ALA A 183 -29.61 -14.44 -27.71
N LEU A 184 -30.42 -15.45 -27.34
CA LEU A 184 -31.15 -15.46 -26.08
C LEU A 184 -30.23 -15.35 -24.86
N LEU A 185 -29.14 -16.14 -24.84
CA LEU A 185 -28.15 -16.12 -23.76
C LEU A 185 -27.50 -14.73 -23.61
N THR A 186 -27.24 -14.05 -24.72
CA THR A 186 -26.69 -12.68 -24.74
C THR A 186 -27.68 -11.67 -24.15
N VAL A 187 -28.97 -11.77 -24.48
CA VAL A 187 -30.02 -10.94 -23.88
C VAL A 187 -30.13 -11.19 -22.38
N VAL A 188 -30.07 -12.45 -21.95
CA VAL A 188 -30.07 -12.82 -20.52
C VAL A 188 -28.86 -12.23 -19.79
N LEU A 189 -27.66 -12.30 -20.39
CA LEU A 189 -26.46 -11.68 -19.84
C LEU A 189 -26.65 -10.17 -19.63
N TYR A 190 -27.17 -9.46 -20.64
CA TYR A 190 -27.46 -8.03 -20.50
C TYR A 190 -28.48 -7.74 -19.40
N GLY A 191 -29.50 -8.60 -19.26
CA GLY A 191 -30.46 -8.53 -18.15
C GLY A 191 -29.78 -8.66 -16.79
N ILE A 192 -28.90 -9.65 -16.61
CA ILE A 192 -28.12 -9.83 -15.38
C ILE A 192 -27.22 -8.62 -15.11
N VAL A 193 -26.51 -8.13 -16.13
CA VAL A 193 -25.67 -6.93 -16.01
C VAL A 193 -26.52 -5.74 -15.56
N LEU A 194 -27.69 -5.51 -16.16
CA LEU A 194 -28.59 -4.42 -15.77
C LEU A 194 -29.06 -4.57 -14.31
N LEU A 195 -29.43 -5.78 -13.90
CA LEU A 195 -29.82 -6.08 -12.51
C LEU A 195 -28.68 -5.81 -11.53
N THR A 196 -27.44 -6.19 -11.86
CA THR A 196 -26.27 -5.90 -10.99
C THR A 196 -26.00 -4.40 -10.85
N ILE A 197 -26.17 -3.63 -11.93
CA ILE A 197 -26.04 -2.17 -11.91
C ILE A 197 -27.13 -1.56 -11.02
N LEU A 198 -28.38 -2.02 -11.16
CA LEU A 198 -29.49 -1.58 -10.33
C LEU A 198 -29.27 -1.88 -8.84
N ASP A 199 -28.81 -3.09 -8.51
CA ASP A 199 -28.47 -3.45 -7.12
C ASP A 199 -27.38 -2.54 -6.54
N ALA A 200 -26.30 -2.29 -7.29
CA ALA A 200 -25.22 -1.40 -6.87
C ALA A 200 -25.73 0.05 -6.63
N TYR A 201 -26.64 0.53 -7.49
CA TYR A 201 -27.27 1.85 -7.35
C TYR A 201 -28.18 1.94 -6.11
N LEU A 202 -29.05 0.94 -5.90
CA LEU A 202 -29.94 0.86 -4.75
C LEU A 202 -29.14 0.76 -3.44
N MET A 203 -28.09 -0.08 -3.42
CA MET A 203 -27.15 -0.19 -2.32
C MET A 203 -26.54 1.17 -1.99
N TRP A 204 -26.02 1.90 -2.99
CA TRP A 204 -25.41 3.21 -2.75
C TRP A 204 -26.42 4.23 -2.22
N ARG A 205 -27.66 4.27 -2.75
CA ARG A 205 -28.70 5.17 -2.22
C ARG A 205 -29.02 4.89 -0.76
N GLY A 206 -29.16 3.62 -0.37
CA GLY A 206 -29.42 3.22 1.01
C GLY A 206 -28.25 3.56 1.94
N LEU A 207 -27.04 3.22 1.51
CA LEU A 207 -25.79 3.49 2.24
C LEU A 207 -25.57 5.00 2.45
N LYS A 208 -25.74 5.82 1.40
CA LYS A 208 -25.56 7.27 1.48
C LYS A 208 -26.45 7.91 2.54
N LYS A 209 -27.72 7.49 2.66
CA LYS A 209 -28.64 7.99 3.70
C LYS A 209 -28.10 7.69 5.10
N LYS A 210 -27.62 6.47 5.34
CA LYS A 210 -27.05 6.04 6.63
C LYS A 210 -25.74 6.77 6.95
N LEU A 211 -24.87 6.96 5.97
CA LEU A 211 -23.62 7.72 6.15
C LEU A 211 -23.90 9.16 6.54
N VAL A 212 -24.83 9.83 5.86
CA VAL A 212 -25.19 11.23 6.16
C VAL A 212 -25.83 11.33 7.53
N ALA A 213 -26.70 10.39 7.91
CA ALA A 213 -27.32 10.37 9.24
C ALA A 213 -26.29 10.22 10.38
N LYS A 214 -25.23 9.42 10.17
CA LYS A 214 -24.24 9.10 11.22
C LYS A 214 -23.05 10.04 11.27
N PHE A 215 -22.53 10.45 10.12
CA PHE A 215 -21.28 11.22 10.00
C PHE A 215 -21.50 12.66 9.51
N GLY A 216 -22.73 13.04 9.16
CA GLY A 216 -23.06 14.41 8.74
C GLY A 216 -22.16 14.91 7.59
N GLY A 217 -21.42 15.99 7.84
CA GLY A 217 -20.51 16.60 6.86
C GLY A 217 -19.37 15.68 6.39
N ASP A 218 -18.91 14.76 7.24
CA ASP A 218 -17.84 13.82 6.91
C ASP A 218 -18.30 12.71 5.95
N ALA A 219 -19.61 12.54 5.75
CA ALA A 219 -20.17 11.65 4.74
C ALA A 219 -19.88 12.12 3.30
N ARG A 220 -19.38 13.35 3.10
CA ARG A 220 -19.12 13.94 1.78
C ARG A 220 -17.72 13.67 1.24
N GLN A 221 -16.96 12.74 1.84
CA GLN A 221 -15.63 12.38 1.32
C GLN A 221 -15.71 11.94 -0.15
N ARG A 222 -14.72 12.36 -0.94
CA ARG A 222 -14.63 12.03 -2.36
C ARG A 222 -14.37 10.52 -2.55
N GLY A 223 -15.04 9.93 -3.52
CA GLY A 223 -14.77 8.55 -3.97
C GLY A 223 -15.40 7.44 -3.13
N LEU A 224 -16.24 7.75 -2.11
CA LEU A 224 -16.92 6.74 -1.31
C LEU A 224 -17.85 5.84 -2.14
N ALA A 225 -18.55 6.41 -3.13
CA ALA A 225 -19.44 5.68 -4.03
C ALA A 225 -18.68 4.61 -4.82
N MET A 226 -17.65 5.05 -5.54
CA MET A 226 -16.83 4.15 -6.35
C MET A 226 -16.15 3.09 -5.47
N TYR A 227 -15.68 3.47 -4.29
CA TYR A 227 -15.09 2.54 -3.34
C TYR A 227 -16.09 1.46 -2.86
N ALA A 228 -17.32 1.83 -2.51
CA ALA A 228 -18.37 0.88 -2.14
C ALA A 228 -18.71 -0.10 -3.27
N VAL A 229 -18.88 0.43 -4.48
CA VAL A 229 -19.20 -0.38 -5.66
C VAL A 229 -18.07 -1.36 -5.95
N MET A 230 -16.82 -0.89 -6.02
CA MET A 230 -15.66 -1.76 -6.27
C MET A 230 -15.51 -2.84 -5.20
N ARG A 231 -15.88 -2.55 -3.95
CA ARG A 231 -15.88 -3.56 -2.88
C ARG A 231 -16.99 -4.59 -3.08
N ALA A 232 -18.20 -4.16 -3.42
CA ALA A 232 -19.35 -5.05 -3.65
C ALA A 232 -19.14 -6.09 -4.77
N PHE A 233 -18.33 -5.75 -5.78
CA PHE A 233 -17.97 -6.67 -6.87
C PHE A 233 -16.85 -7.68 -6.53
N GLN A 234 -16.06 -7.43 -5.48
CA GLN A 234 -15.01 -8.38 -5.06
C GLN A 234 -15.63 -9.57 -4.33
N LEU A 235 -15.11 -10.78 -4.51
CA LEU A 235 -15.57 -11.95 -3.73
C LEU A 235 -15.27 -11.76 -2.24
N ARG A 236 -16.25 -11.95 -1.35
CA ARG A 236 -16.11 -11.71 0.11
C ARG A 236 -14.93 -12.43 0.76
N ARG A 237 -14.57 -13.62 0.25
CA ARG A 237 -13.40 -14.39 0.71
C ARG A 237 -12.05 -13.79 0.31
N ALA A 238 -11.98 -13.11 -0.83
CA ALA A 238 -10.75 -12.53 -1.37
C ALA A 238 -10.56 -11.05 -0.99
N ARG A 239 -11.53 -10.42 -0.32
CA ARG A 239 -11.45 -9.02 0.12
C ARG A 239 -10.41 -8.88 1.24
N LEU A 240 -9.38 -8.08 0.98
CA LEU A 240 -8.53 -7.44 1.99
C LEU A 240 -8.95 -5.97 2.09
N PRO A 241 -9.03 -5.30 3.26
CA PRO A 241 -8.99 -5.79 4.63
C PRO A 241 -10.10 -6.79 4.94
N ARG A 242 -9.78 -7.76 5.78
CA ARG A 242 -10.65 -8.91 6.08
C ARG A 242 -11.95 -8.44 6.74
N VAL A 243 -13.06 -9.08 6.35
CA VAL A 243 -14.38 -8.80 6.94
C VAL A 243 -14.36 -9.14 8.43
N ARG A 244 -14.83 -8.21 9.28
CA ARG A 244 -14.81 -8.38 10.74
C ARG A 244 -15.76 -9.48 11.21
N THR A 245 -16.88 -9.66 10.51
CA THR A 245 -17.89 -10.67 10.80
C THR A 245 -17.88 -11.78 9.75
N LYS A 246 -17.88 -13.04 10.20
CA LYS A 246 -17.92 -14.21 9.28
C LYS A 246 -19.30 -14.36 8.62
N GLN A 247 -20.36 -13.85 9.23
CA GLN A 247 -21.75 -13.99 8.79
C GLN A 247 -22.30 -12.69 8.18
N HIS A 248 -23.20 -12.80 7.22
CA HIS A 248 -23.97 -11.65 6.69
C HIS A 248 -25.02 -11.20 7.73
N GLY A 249 -25.45 -9.94 7.67
CA GLY A 249 -26.55 -9.42 8.51
C GLY A 249 -26.16 -8.65 9.77
N HIS A 250 -24.88 -8.66 10.17
CA HIS A 250 -24.40 -7.77 11.24
C HIS A 250 -24.08 -6.39 10.67
N TYR A 251 -25.06 -5.49 10.74
CA TYR A 251 -24.86 -4.10 10.39
C TYR A 251 -24.14 -3.37 11.53
N PRO A 252 -23.19 -2.47 11.22
CA PRO A 252 -22.62 -1.59 12.22
C PRO A 252 -23.69 -0.57 12.68
N ASP A 253 -23.90 -0.47 13.99
CA ASP A 253 -24.69 0.59 14.64
C ASP A 253 -23.97 1.93 14.51
#